data_AF-A0A536A1Q8-F1
#
_entry.id   AF-A0A536A1Q8-F1
#
_cell.length_a   1.000
_cell.length_b   1.000
_cell.length_c   1.000
_cell.angle_alpha   90.00
_cell.angle_beta   90.00
_cell.angle_gamma   90.00
#
_symmetry.space_group_name_H-M   'P 1'
#
loop_
_entity.id
_entity.type
_entity.pdbx_description
1 polymer ?
#
loop_
_entity_poly.entity_id
_entity_poly.type
_entity_poly.pdbx_seq_one_letter_code
_entity_poly.pdbx_strand_id
1 'polypeptide(L)' 'MERLRYDEDKAFLLADDASTIARIVRTVPVDRLRATKFDQWTAVEIIGHVADAAEIFADRVRRCVEESVPASAIP' A
#
# COMPACT_ATOMS: atom_id res chain seq x y z
N MET A 1 -11.04 -24.92 -3.22
CA MET A 1 -10.67 -23.51 -3.07
C MET A 1 -9.21 -23.40 -3.46
N GLU A 2 -8.91 -22.70 -4.55
CA GLU A 2 -7.53 -22.51 -5.00
C GLU A 2 -6.80 -21.61 -4.00
N ARG A 3 -5.69 -22.08 -3.41
CA ARG A 3 -4.91 -21.28 -2.47
C ARG A 3 -4.24 -20.17 -3.26
N LEU A 4 -4.44 -18.92 -2.85
CA LEU A 4 -3.61 -17.80 -3.28
C LEU A 4 -2.15 -18.17 -3.03
N ARG A 5 -1.39 -18.36 -4.12
CA ARG A 5 0.05 -18.60 -4.04
C ARG A 5 0.73 -17.29 -3.71
N TYR A 6 1.68 -17.35 -2.78
CA TYR A 6 2.63 -16.28 -2.59
C TYR A 6 3.39 -16.06 -3.92
N ASP A 7 3.44 -14.81 -4.34
CA ASP A 7 4.09 -14.35 -5.56
C ASP A 7 5.22 -13.41 -5.13
N GLU A 8 6.42 -13.97 -5.09
CA GLU A 8 7.63 -13.31 -4.60
C GLU A 8 7.99 -12.10 -5.46
N ASP A 9 7.85 -12.22 -6.79
CA ASP A 9 8.13 -11.13 -7.73
C ASP A 9 7.24 -9.93 -7.46
N LYS A 10 5.94 -10.17 -7.23
CA LYS A 10 5.02 -9.08 -6.85
C LYS A 10 5.37 -8.47 -5.50
N ALA A 11 5.80 -9.26 -4.53
CA ALA A 11 6.18 -8.75 -3.21
C ALA A 11 7.41 -7.82 -3.31
N PHE A 12 8.41 -8.19 -4.11
CA PHE A 12 9.59 -7.35 -4.34
C PHE A 12 9.24 -6.05 -5.08
N LEU A 13 8.41 -6.13 -6.12
CA LEU A 13 7.96 -4.94 -6.85
C LEU A 13 7.23 -3.95 -5.95
N LEU A 14 6.32 -4.43 -5.09
CA LEU A 14 5.61 -3.59 -4.13
C LEU A 14 6.56 -2.90 -3.13
N ALA A 15 7.57 -3.62 -2.65
CA ALA A 15 8.57 -3.06 -1.73
C ALA A 15 9.45 -1.99 -2.40
N ASP A 16 9.82 -2.20 -3.66
CA ASP A 16 10.61 -1.25 -4.45
C ASP A 16 9.80 0.03 -4.78
N ASP A 17 8.54 -0.14 -5.21
CA ASP A 17 7.63 0.98 -5.48
C ASP A 17 7.39 1.83 -4.22
N ALA A 18 7.16 1.18 -3.07
CA ALA A 18 7.00 1.87 -1.79
C ALA A 18 8.27 2.64 -1.40
N SER A 19 9.45 2.05 -1.63
CA SER A 19 10.74 2.71 -1.39
C SER A 19 10.94 3.93 -2.29
N THR A 20 10.51 3.82 -3.55
CA THR A 20 10.52 4.93 -4.50
C THR A 20 9.63 6.08 -4.06
N ILE A 21 8.39 5.80 -3.65
CA ILE A 21 7.48 6.83 -3.11
C ILE A 21 8.08 7.47 -1.85
N ALA A 22 8.62 6.68 -0.93
CA ALA A 22 9.26 7.18 0.29
C ALA A 22 10.47 8.09 0.00
N ARG A 23 11.23 7.81 -1.07
CA ARG A 23 12.31 8.68 -1.52
C ARG A 23 11.77 9.99 -2.08
N ILE A 24 10.73 9.94 -2.91
CA ILE A 24 10.10 11.13 -3.51
C ILE A 24 9.61 12.07 -2.41
N VAL A 25 8.83 11.56 -1.45
CA VAL A 25 8.27 12.36 -0.36
C VAL A 25 9.34 13.00 0.52
N ARG A 26 10.49 12.34 0.71
CA ARG A 26 11.61 12.85 1.52
C ARG A 26 12.49 13.88 0.81
N THR A 27 12.51 13.89 -0.53
CA THR A 27 13.50 14.65 -1.30
C THR A 27 12.90 15.73 -2.19
N VAL A 28 11.59 15.68 -2.47
CA VAL A 28 10.91 16.64 -3.32
C VAL A 28 10.12 17.63 -2.46
N PRO A 29 10.34 18.96 -2.62
CA PRO A 29 9.55 19.97 -1.92
C PRO A 29 8.06 19.84 -2.19
N VAL A 30 7.23 20.03 -1.16
CA VAL A 30 5.77 19.86 -1.25
C VAL A 30 5.13 20.73 -2.34
N ASP A 31 5.61 21.96 -2.53
CA ASP A 31 5.05 22.85 -3.55
C ASP A 31 5.28 22.33 -4.97
N ARG A 32 6.40 21.63 -5.20
CA ARG A 32 6.68 20.96 -6.46
C ARG A 32 5.76 19.76 -6.69
N LEU A 33 5.45 19.01 -5.64
CA LEU A 33 4.48 17.91 -5.70
C LEU A 33 3.07 18.44 -5.99
N ARG A 34 2.68 19.58 -5.40
CA ARG A 34 1.38 20.23 -5.66
C ARG A 34 1.27 20.78 -7.07
N ALA A 35 2.36 21.31 -7.62
CA ALA A 35 2.40 21.84 -8.99
C ALA A 35 2.42 20.73 -10.06
N THR A 36 2.89 19.54 -9.72
CA THR A 36 2.97 18.41 -10.66
C THR A 36 1.58 17.76 -10.78
N LYS A 37 1.01 17.80 -11.99
CA LYS A 37 -0.33 17.30 -12.30
C LYS A 37 -0.29 16.04 -13.16
N PHE A 38 -1.17 15.11 -12.85
CA PHE A 38 -1.49 13.91 -13.59
C PHE A 38 -3.01 13.92 -13.84
N ASP A 39 -3.39 14.37 -15.04
CA ASP A 39 -4.79 14.68 -15.36
C ASP A 39 -5.43 15.61 -14.30
N GLN A 40 -6.48 15.18 -13.60
CA GLN A 40 -7.19 16.01 -12.61
C GLN A 40 -6.49 16.04 -11.23
N TRP A 41 -5.50 15.19 -11.00
CA TRP A 41 -4.89 14.99 -9.68
C TRP A 41 -3.48 15.57 -9.62
N THR A 42 -3.08 16.11 -8.47
CA THR A 42 -1.69 16.44 -8.16
C THR A 42 -0.91 15.19 -7.74
N ALA A 43 0.42 15.27 -7.80
CA ALA A 43 1.27 14.22 -7.22
C ALA A 43 1.01 14.04 -5.72
N VAL A 44 0.71 15.12 -4.97
CA VAL A 44 0.35 15.02 -3.54
C VAL A 44 -0.93 14.23 -3.35
N GLU A 45 -1.97 14.50 -4.13
CA GLU A 45 -3.26 13.81 -4.03
C GLU A 45 -3.13 12.33 -4.37
N ILE A 46 -2.36 12.00 -5.41
CA ILE A 46 -2.09 10.60 -5.78
C ILE A 46 -1.32 9.89 -4.68
N ILE A 47 -0.24 10.48 -4.17
CA ILE A 47 0.57 9.88 -3.09
C ILE A 47 -0.29 9.68 -1.83
N GLY A 48 -1.10 10.67 -1.47
CA GLY A 48 -2.01 10.57 -0.33
C GLY A 48 -3.02 9.44 -0.49
N HIS A 49 -3.61 9.29 -1.68
CA HIS A 49 -4.55 8.21 -1.96
C HIS A 49 -3.90 6.83 -1.92
N VAL A 50 -2.70 6.68 -2.47
CA VAL A 50 -1.97 5.40 -2.40
C VAL A 50 -1.62 5.05 -0.95
N ALA A 51 -1.22 6.04 -0.14
CA ALA A 51 -0.94 5.83 1.27
C ALA A 51 -2.20 5.39 2.05
N ASP A 52 -3.33 6.07 1.84
CA ASP A 52 -4.63 5.70 2.44
C ASP A 52 -5.05 4.28 2.05
N ALA A 53 -4.94 3.94 0.76
CA ALA A 53 -5.25 2.59 0.28
C ALA A 53 -4.34 1.53 0.91
N ALA A 54 -3.05 1.83 1.10
CA ALA A 54 -2.09 0.93 1.73
C ALA A 54 -2.40 0.71 3.22
N GLU A 55 -2.78 1.76 3.95
CA GLU A 55 -3.19 1.65 5.36
C GLU A 55 -4.47 0.82 5.51
N ILE A 56 -5.49 1.07 4.69
CA ILE A 56 -6.73 0.29 4.67
C ILE A 56 -6.44 -1.18 4.36
N PHE A 57 -5.57 -1.46 3.39
CA PHE A 57 -5.20 -2.82 3.04
C PHE A 57 -4.44 -3.50 4.19
N ALA A 58 -3.46 -2.84 4.80
CA ALA A 58 -2.71 -3.38 5.92
C ALA A 58 -3.62 -3.68 7.12
N ASP A 59 -4.56 -2.79 7.43
CA ASP A 59 -5.55 -3.02 8.49
C ASP A 59 -6.43 -4.25 8.19
N ARG A 60 -6.90 -4.39 6.95
CA ARG A 60 -7.67 -5.56 6.53
C ARG A 60 -6.85 -6.84 6.66
N VAL A 61 -5.61 -6.85 6.20
CA VAL A 61 -4.72 -8.02 6.32
C VAL A 61 -4.49 -8.37 7.78
N ARG A 62 -4.22 -7.38 8.63
CA ARG A 62 -4.04 -7.58 10.07
C ARG A 62 -5.27 -8.22 10.70
N ARG A 63 -6.47 -7.67 10.46
CA ARG A 63 -7.73 -8.26 10.95
C ARG A 63 -7.93 -9.66 10.42
N CYS A 64 -7.66 -9.91 9.13
CA CYS A 64 -7.69 -11.27 8.60
C CYS A 64 -6.72 -12.17 9.37
N VAL A 65 -5.48 -11.79 9.62
CA VAL A 65 -4.53 -12.63 10.38
C VAL A 65 -4.99 -12.87 11.82
N GLU A 66 -5.50 -11.85 12.50
CA GLU A 66 -5.97 -11.91 13.89
C GLU A 66 -7.29 -12.70 14.03
N GLU A 67 -8.21 -12.55 13.07
CA GLU A 67 -9.56 -13.13 13.07
C GLU A 67 -9.64 -14.46 12.30
N SER A 68 -8.63 -14.83 11.49
CA SER A 68 -8.57 -16.11 10.73
C SER A 68 -8.16 -17.32 11.58
N VAL A 69 -8.10 -17.20 12.90
CA VAL A 69 -8.38 -18.37 13.75
C VAL A 69 -9.88 -18.41 13.90
N PRO A 70 -10.64 -19.22 13.12
CA PRO A 70 -12.02 -19.44 13.47
C PRO A 70 -12.04 -19.98 14.90
N ALA A 71 -12.82 -19.36 15.79
CA ALA A 71 -12.95 -19.78 17.19
C ALA A 71 -13.43 -21.25 17.34
N SER A 72 -13.87 -21.89 16.25
CA SER A 72 -14.24 -23.31 16.17
C SER A 72 -13.08 -24.26 15.86
N ALA A 73 -11.85 -23.78 15.66
CA ALA A 73 -10.64 -24.60 15.54
C ALA A 73 -9.91 -24.70 16.88
N ILE A 74 -10.64 -25.06 17.94
CA ILE A 74 -10.10 -25.53 19.21
C ILE A 74 -10.46 -27.03 19.27
N PRO A 75 -9.49 -27.96 19.38
CA PRO A 75 -9.78 -29.38 19.56
C PRO A 75 -10.52 -29.66 20.87
#